data_AF-L0FVE5-F1
#
_entry.id   AF-L0FVE5-F1
#
_cell.length_a   1.000
_cell.length_b   1.000
_cell.length_c   1.000
_cell.angle_alpha   90.00
_cell.angle_beta   90.00
_cell.angle_gamma   90.00
#
_symmetry.space_group_name_H-M   'P 1'
#
loop_
_entity.id
_entity.type
_entity.pdbx_description
1 polymer ?
#
loop_
_entity_poly.entity_id
_entity_poly.type
_entity_poly.pdbx_seq_one_letter_code
_entity_poly.pdbx_strand_id
1 'polypeptide(L)'
;MEKHSTYKITKDDLVEIQQNVEAKALFWVEPIPFEGKTFPPLLLVALPNGGTLSIKRAREKITATDCFPKRLANLGFCHFQGMKAGMKRGGLFHLLHFSKKRLVSPGISLPFQEVSKSLLENKYAEFLLPFDVFAHKAIAFQQGALDCWEKRDFTTAAFMFHQAIELGFHASEVFALGKAKQSHKLYSHILSAEYYAPAIADIFLEVNHQTVSPIPLLEKAYLGARYRTNFNISEEDIADLPDLVEEFLSRLFQLPDSYKTAITAFTPQPVQSPTKKSTVMESIQKNTSTLIKSGLNENLQSFLKHLASKFDIEYVYCFGIQAREAQGFSPFMFFNSSAEPRYDLLIISAEPDTSPIQEFCMDAQASGIGVFAIVHHKKEVDDGLKKESRFFNTIVQNGQLFYGNPDGLDFKVITPDYKYIIQGIRTHWDTRNKRASQYFYAAECSKNGCPEVVMFLIHLGLEQLALGIIYTYMGYIPKFRSLSYLFSLCGNFTSGFSDLFQSKEFLEKELLKSLCSSFSGARFRSGYRVDPSHVSAIFDRIPKLNDRLRNLHEEKIKQLELNGEKANSV
;
A
#
# COMPACT_ATOMS: atom_id res chain seq x y z
N MET A 1 18.86 -38.75 11.15
CA MET A 1 19.33 -38.61 9.76
C MET A 1 18.77 -39.71 8.86
N GLU A 2 18.63 -40.96 9.32
CA GLU A 2 18.31 -42.13 8.47
C GLU A 2 17.09 -41.98 7.55
N LYS A 3 16.04 -41.24 7.95
CA LYS A 3 14.81 -41.07 7.14
C LYS A 3 14.98 -40.25 5.84
N HIS A 4 16.14 -39.63 5.58
CA HIS A 4 16.39 -38.83 4.38
C HIS A 4 17.57 -39.36 3.53
N SER A 5 18.01 -40.60 3.77
CA SER A 5 19.05 -41.29 2.97
C SER A 5 18.75 -41.34 1.47
N THR A 6 17.46 -41.31 1.11
CA THR A 6 16.92 -41.25 -0.26
C THR A 6 17.55 -40.16 -1.13
N TYR A 7 17.99 -39.05 -0.55
CA TYR A 7 18.46 -37.87 -1.28
C TYR A 7 19.97 -37.78 -1.45
N LYS A 8 20.74 -38.70 -0.86
CA LYS A 8 22.22 -38.77 -0.87
C LYS A 8 22.97 -37.54 -0.33
N ILE A 9 22.29 -36.47 0.07
CA ILE A 9 22.90 -35.24 0.60
C ILE A 9 23.70 -35.56 1.89
N THR A 10 24.99 -35.25 1.88
CA THR A 10 25.91 -35.49 3.00
C THR A 10 25.83 -34.39 4.07
N LYS A 11 26.67 -34.47 5.11
CA LYS A 11 26.84 -33.35 6.07
C LYS A 11 27.62 -32.19 5.45
N ASP A 12 28.57 -32.49 4.58
CA ASP A 12 29.50 -31.51 4.03
C ASP A 12 28.80 -30.69 2.94
N ASP A 13 27.94 -31.34 2.14
CA ASP A 13 26.97 -30.70 1.23
C ASP A 13 26.12 -29.64 1.94
N LEU A 14 25.62 -29.95 3.15
CA LEU A 14 24.80 -29.03 3.94
C LEU A 14 25.63 -27.87 4.50
N VAL A 15 26.91 -28.09 4.81
CA VAL A 15 27.85 -27.03 5.21
C VAL A 15 28.17 -26.12 4.01
N GLU A 16 28.42 -26.69 2.83
CA GLU A 16 28.67 -25.94 1.59
C GLU A 16 27.44 -25.11 1.19
N ILE A 17 26.24 -25.69 1.22
CA ILE A 17 24.97 -24.98 1.01
C ILE A 17 24.82 -23.85 2.04
N GLN A 18 25.10 -24.12 3.32
CA GLN A 18 24.99 -23.11 4.37
C GLN A 18 25.99 -21.96 4.20
N GLN A 19 27.22 -22.22 3.74
CA GLN A 19 28.23 -21.21 3.48
C GLN A 19 27.89 -20.38 2.23
N ASN A 20 27.56 -21.03 1.10
CA ASN A 20 27.36 -20.36 -0.19
C ASN A 20 26.28 -19.27 -0.18
N VAL A 21 25.22 -19.44 0.62
CA VAL A 21 24.13 -18.45 0.78
C VAL A 21 24.04 -17.86 2.20
N GLU A 22 25.08 -18.04 3.01
CA GLU A 22 25.20 -17.57 4.40
C GLU A 22 24.03 -17.95 5.33
N ALA A 23 23.38 -19.10 5.10
CA ALA A 23 22.14 -19.46 5.78
C ALA A 23 22.31 -19.54 7.30
N LYS A 24 21.31 -19.01 8.02
CA LYS A 24 21.30 -18.94 9.49
C LYS A 24 20.50 -20.07 10.14
N ALA A 25 19.84 -20.93 9.35
CA ALA A 25 19.41 -22.28 9.73
C ALA A 25 19.07 -23.10 8.47
N LEU A 26 19.17 -24.42 8.56
CA LEU A 26 18.65 -25.39 7.58
C LEU A 26 17.67 -26.35 8.28
N PHE A 27 16.53 -26.65 7.65
CA PHE A 27 15.51 -27.58 8.17
C PHE A 27 15.03 -28.59 7.12
N TRP A 28 14.87 -29.85 7.51
CA TRP A 28 14.16 -30.87 6.73
C TRP A 28 12.65 -30.84 7.01
N VAL A 29 11.89 -30.47 5.98
CA VAL A 29 10.44 -30.24 6.03
C VAL A 29 9.75 -31.28 5.14
N GLU A 30 8.84 -32.07 5.70
CA GLU A 30 7.83 -32.75 4.86
C GLU A 30 6.83 -31.69 4.38
N PRO A 31 6.31 -31.78 3.15
CA PRO A 31 5.20 -30.94 2.73
C PRO A 31 3.94 -31.24 3.55
N ILE A 32 3.07 -30.24 3.66
CA ILE A 32 1.69 -30.43 4.13
C ILE A 32 0.97 -31.34 3.11
N PRO A 33 0.26 -32.39 3.54
CA PRO A 33 -0.51 -33.24 2.65
C PRO A 33 -1.67 -32.44 2.03
N PHE A 34 -1.92 -32.64 0.73
CA PHE A 34 -2.95 -31.94 -0.02
C PHE A 34 -3.68 -32.96 -0.90
N GLU A 35 -5.00 -32.85 -1.07
CA GLU A 35 -5.76 -33.87 -1.80
C GLU A 35 -5.44 -33.84 -3.31
N GLY A 36 -5.36 -35.02 -3.93
CA GLY A 36 -5.01 -35.16 -5.35
C GLY A 36 -3.55 -34.82 -5.73
N LYS A 37 -2.71 -34.28 -4.82
CA LYS A 37 -1.32 -33.93 -5.11
C LYS A 37 -0.31 -34.52 -4.13
N THR A 38 0.87 -34.85 -4.64
CA THR A 38 2.03 -35.26 -3.83
C THR A 38 3.21 -34.35 -4.14
N PHE A 39 3.98 -34.02 -3.09
CA PHE A 39 5.17 -33.17 -3.20
C PHE A 39 6.36 -33.89 -2.53
N PRO A 40 7.59 -33.67 -3.00
CA PRO A 40 8.76 -34.20 -2.31
C PRO A 40 9.03 -33.42 -1.00
N PRO A 41 9.65 -34.06 0.01
CA PRO A 41 10.36 -33.37 1.09
C PRO A 41 11.26 -32.24 0.58
N LEU A 42 11.39 -31.19 1.39
CA LEU A 42 12.08 -29.96 1.02
C LEU A 42 13.11 -29.54 2.08
N LEU A 43 14.21 -28.96 1.60
CA LEU A 43 15.19 -28.31 2.46
C LEU A 43 14.83 -26.83 2.56
N LEU A 44 14.41 -26.40 3.76
CA LEU A 44 14.10 -25.00 4.03
C LEU A 44 15.36 -24.24 4.47
N VAL A 45 15.73 -23.24 3.70
CA VAL A 45 16.91 -22.41 3.86
C VAL A 45 16.51 -21.07 4.51
N ALA A 46 16.95 -20.85 5.75
CA ALA A 46 16.68 -19.60 6.47
C ALA A 46 17.80 -18.57 6.21
N LEU A 47 17.60 -17.72 5.21
CA LEU A 47 18.54 -16.69 4.78
C LEU A 47 18.74 -15.58 5.83
N PRO A 48 19.86 -14.84 5.79
CA PRO A 48 20.03 -13.60 6.55
C PRO A 48 18.94 -12.55 6.26
N ASN A 49 18.95 -11.48 7.04
CA ASN A 49 17.99 -10.36 6.97
C ASN A 49 18.81 -9.11 6.65
N GLY A 50 18.37 -8.28 5.69
CA GLY A 50 19.17 -7.16 5.19
C GLY A 50 20.32 -7.55 4.23
N GLY A 51 20.53 -8.84 3.97
CA GLY A 51 21.47 -9.30 2.94
C GLY A 51 20.98 -8.98 1.53
N THR A 52 21.91 -8.70 0.61
CA THR A 52 21.62 -8.35 -0.80
C THR A 52 21.27 -9.55 -1.68
N LEU A 53 21.33 -10.76 -1.14
CA LEU A 53 21.03 -12.01 -1.85
C LEU A 53 19.51 -12.25 -1.93
N SER A 54 18.96 -12.15 -3.14
CA SER A 54 17.55 -12.50 -3.40
C SER A 54 17.33 -14.01 -3.36
N ILE A 55 16.09 -14.45 -3.12
CA ILE A 55 15.71 -15.88 -3.13
C ILE A 55 16.09 -16.55 -4.45
N LYS A 56 15.84 -15.89 -5.59
CA LYS A 56 16.27 -16.38 -6.92
C LYS A 56 17.79 -16.62 -6.97
N ARG A 57 18.61 -15.66 -6.53
CA ARG A 57 20.07 -15.82 -6.49
C ARG A 57 20.56 -16.85 -5.47
N ALA A 58 19.82 -17.06 -4.37
CA ALA A 58 20.12 -18.14 -3.43
C ALA A 58 19.81 -19.52 -4.03
N ARG A 59 18.70 -19.68 -4.75
CA ARG A 59 18.35 -20.89 -5.51
C ARG A 59 19.39 -21.16 -6.62
N GLU A 60 19.75 -20.14 -7.41
CA GLU A 60 20.80 -20.21 -8.43
C GLU A 60 22.15 -20.65 -7.85
N LYS A 61 22.60 -20.03 -6.76
CA LYS A 61 23.83 -20.42 -6.06
C LYS A 61 23.83 -21.86 -5.58
N ILE A 62 22.75 -22.33 -4.93
CA ILE A 62 22.67 -23.70 -4.42
C ILE A 62 22.68 -24.71 -5.58
N THR A 63 21.89 -24.48 -6.63
CA THR A 63 21.86 -25.35 -7.81
C THR A 63 23.22 -25.42 -8.52
N ALA A 64 24.04 -24.37 -8.44
CA ALA A 64 25.39 -24.33 -9.02
C ALA A 64 26.46 -25.12 -8.24
N THR A 65 26.17 -25.60 -7.03
CA THR A 65 27.08 -26.48 -6.25
C THR A 65 27.03 -27.95 -6.72
N ASP A 66 26.00 -28.34 -7.47
CA ASP A 66 25.64 -29.74 -7.77
C ASP A 66 25.38 -30.66 -6.55
N CYS A 67 25.64 -30.20 -5.31
CA CYS A 67 25.30 -30.87 -4.04
C CYS A 67 23.80 -31.15 -3.85
N PHE A 68 22.93 -30.56 -4.67
CA PHE A 68 21.48 -30.70 -4.56
C PHE A 68 20.90 -31.33 -5.84
N PRO A 69 20.31 -32.55 -5.78
CA PRO A 69 19.91 -33.28 -6.97
C PRO A 69 18.75 -32.58 -7.70
N LYS A 70 19.01 -32.16 -8.94
CA LYS A 70 18.18 -31.30 -9.84
C LYS A 70 16.72 -31.74 -10.11
N ARG A 71 16.21 -32.79 -9.44
CA ARG A 71 14.84 -33.32 -9.56
C ARG A 71 14.23 -33.90 -8.27
N LEU A 72 14.95 -33.94 -7.13
CA LEU A 72 14.61 -34.89 -6.04
C LEU A 72 14.23 -34.29 -4.69
N ALA A 73 14.44 -33.00 -4.45
CA ALA A 73 13.86 -32.29 -3.32
C ALA A 73 13.54 -30.86 -3.75
N ASN A 74 12.60 -30.20 -3.06
CA ASN A 74 12.37 -28.78 -3.27
C ASN A 74 13.31 -27.97 -2.37
N LEU A 75 13.77 -26.81 -2.85
CA LEU A 75 14.37 -25.77 -2.01
C LEU A 75 13.27 -24.79 -1.60
N GLY A 76 13.06 -24.63 -0.29
CA GLY A 76 12.23 -23.57 0.26
C GLY A 76 13.10 -22.46 0.86
N PHE A 77 12.62 -21.21 0.86
CA PHE A 77 13.40 -20.07 1.38
C PHE A 77 12.57 -19.20 2.32
N CYS A 78 13.17 -18.79 3.45
CA CYS A 78 12.60 -17.82 4.37
C CYS A 78 13.69 -16.90 4.95
N HIS A 79 13.31 -15.76 5.55
CA HIS A 79 14.25 -14.89 6.25
C HIS A 79 14.28 -15.21 7.76
N PHE A 80 15.49 -15.29 8.34
CA PHE A 80 15.71 -15.85 9.68
C PHE A 80 15.00 -15.12 10.83
N GLN A 81 14.83 -13.79 10.80
CA GLN A 81 14.02 -13.11 11.82
C GLN A 81 12.52 -13.33 11.58
N GLY A 82 12.07 -13.44 10.32
CA GLY A 82 10.70 -13.83 9.99
C GLY A 82 10.35 -15.19 10.55
N MET A 83 11.22 -16.18 10.31
CA MET A 83 11.16 -17.54 10.87
C MET A 83 11.13 -17.51 12.41
N LYS A 84 12.09 -16.84 13.06
CA LYS A 84 12.15 -16.73 14.53
C LYS A 84 10.97 -15.93 15.12
N ALA A 85 10.32 -15.06 14.36
CA ALA A 85 9.10 -14.37 14.76
C ALA A 85 7.85 -15.26 14.62
N GLY A 86 7.74 -16.07 13.55
CA GLY A 86 6.67 -17.05 13.39
C GLY A 86 6.71 -18.17 14.42
N MET A 87 7.91 -18.64 14.79
CA MET A 87 8.11 -19.54 15.95
C MET A 87 7.52 -18.93 17.23
N LYS A 88 7.87 -17.68 17.55
CA LYS A 88 7.37 -16.96 18.73
C LYS A 88 5.84 -16.71 18.73
N ARG A 89 5.19 -16.70 17.55
CA ARG A 89 3.72 -16.58 17.43
C ARG A 89 3.00 -17.93 17.53
N GLY A 90 3.71 -19.05 17.31
CA GLY A 90 3.09 -20.37 17.19
C GLY A 90 2.25 -20.53 15.92
N GLY A 91 2.72 -20.00 14.78
CA GLY A 91 2.08 -20.29 13.48
C GLY A 91 2.11 -21.79 13.17
N LEU A 92 1.03 -22.35 12.62
CA LEU A 92 0.84 -23.80 12.46
C LEU A 92 2.04 -24.51 11.80
N PHE A 93 2.54 -23.96 10.70
CA PHE A 93 3.71 -24.51 10.00
C PHE A 93 4.95 -24.57 10.91
N HIS A 94 5.15 -23.55 11.75
CA HIS A 94 6.30 -23.47 12.64
C HIS A 94 6.20 -24.50 13.77
N LEU A 95 4.98 -24.77 14.27
CA LEU A 95 4.70 -25.80 15.27
C LEU A 95 4.91 -27.22 14.72
N LEU A 96 4.42 -27.48 13.50
CA LEU A 96 4.51 -28.80 12.86
C LEU A 96 5.95 -29.17 12.45
N HIS A 97 6.72 -28.20 11.94
CA HIS A 97 7.99 -28.50 11.25
C HIS A 97 9.27 -28.04 11.98
N PHE A 98 9.23 -27.10 12.94
CA PHE A 98 10.46 -26.62 13.59
C PHE A 98 10.70 -27.25 14.96
N SER A 99 11.47 -28.34 14.96
CA SER A 99 11.96 -29.02 16.15
C SER A 99 13.47 -29.29 16.08
N LYS A 100 14.11 -29.55 17.23
CA LYS A 100 15.54 -29.93 17.32
C LYS A 100 15.90 -31.14 16.44
N LYS A 101 14.94 -32.03 16.15
CA LYS A 101 15.11 -33.23 15.31
C LYS A 101 15.08 -32.95 13.80
N ARG A 102 14.48 -31.83 13.38
CA ARG A 102 14.38 -31.40 11.97
C ARG A 102 15.40 -30.32 11.58
N LEU A 103 16.01 -29.64 12.56
CA LEU A 103 17.15 -28.74 12.35
C LEU A 103 18.36 -29.57 11.88
N VAL A 104 18.99 -29.15 10.77
CA VAL A 104 20.17 -29.84 10.19
C VAL A 104 21.47 -29.04 10.35
N SER A 105 21.38 -27.71 10.47
CA SER A 105 22.53 -26.82 10.71
C SER A 105 22.98 -26.87 12.19
N PRO A 106 24.27 -27.12 12.50
CA PRO A 106 24.76 -27.29 13.86
C PRO A 106 24.86 -25.97 14.66
N GLY A 107 24.74 -26.05 15.99
CA GLY A 107 25.14 -24.98 16.93
C GLY A 107 24.19 -23.80 17.12
N ILE A 108 23.03 -23.75 16.45
CA ILE A 108 22.20 -22.53 16.40
C ILE A 108 21.06 -22.56 17.43
N SER A 109 21.07 -21.59 18.36
CA SER A 109 20.01 -21.41 19.36
C SER A 109 18.75 -20.76 18.76
N LEU A 110 17.64 -21.51 18.81
CA LEU A 110 16.34 -21.13 18.29
C LEU A 110 15.24 -21.28 19.37
N PRO A 111 14.18 -20.44 19.31
CA PRO A 111 13.09 -20.46 20.28
C PRO A 111 12.11 -21.61 19.98
N PHE A 112 12.60 -22.85 20.06
CA PHE A 112 11.74 -24.03 20.07
C PHE A 112 10.81 -23.98 21.30
N GLN A 113 9.57 -24.43 21.12
CA GLN A 113 8.58 -24.63 22.17
C GLN A 113 8.05 -26.07 22.09
N GLU A 114 7.49 -26.59 23.17
CA GLU A 114 6.77 -27.86 23.09
C GLU A 114 5.46 -27.71 22.32
N VAL A 115 5.04 -28.79 21.67
CA VAL A 115 3.85 -28.82 20.81
C VAL A 115 3.00 -30.01 21.20
N SER A 116 1.82 -29.74 21.76
CA SER A 116 0.77 -30.74 21.95
C SER A 116 -0.21 -30.69 20.77
N LYS A 117 -0.99 -31.77 20.59
CA LYS A 117 -2.06 -31.77 19.60
C LYS A 117 -3.13 -30.71 19.92
N SER A 118 -3.46 -30.53 21.20
CA SER A 118 -4.37 -29.47 21.67
C SER A 118 -3.86 -28.05 21.41
N LEU A 119 -2.54 -27.80 21.43
CA LEU A 119 -1.98 -26.49 21.05
C LEU A 119 -2.18 -26.23 19.54
N LEU A 120 -1.98 -27.26 18.71
CA LEU A 120 -2.22 -27.18 17.27
C LEU A 120 -3.70 -26.97 16.95
N GLU A 121 -4.61 -27.69 17.62
CA GLU A 121 -6.06 -27.57 17.45
C GLU A 121 -6.58 -26.18 17.89
N ASN A 122 -6.08 -25.66 19.02
CA ASN A 122 -6.39 -24.29 19.45
C ASN A 122 -5.85 -23.23 18.46
N LYS A 123 -4.61 -23.40 17.96
CA LYS A 123 -4.04 -22.49 16.96
C LYS A 123 -4.69 -22.59 15.59
N TYR A 124 -5.25 -23.74 15.24
CA TYR A 124 -6.05 -23.93 14.04
C TYR A 124 -7.31 -23.07 14.11
N ALA A 125 -8.07 -23.15 15.20
CA ALA A 125 -9.25 -22.32 15.41
C ALA A 125 -8.91 -20.81 15.47
N GLU A 126 -7.81 -20.44 16.13
CA GLU A 126 -7.33 -19.04 16.22
C GLU A 126 -7.03 -18.43 14.84
N PHE A 127 -6.40 -19.18 13.93
CA PHE A 127 -6.02 -18.67 12.62
C PHE A 127 -7.03 -18.94 11.48
N LEU A 128 -8.03 -19.79 11.70
CA LEU A 128 -9.12 -20.01 10.73
C LEU A 128 -9.99 -18.74 10.58
N LEU A 129 -10.41 -18.13 11.69
CA LEU A 129 -11.22 -16.90 11.69
C LEU A 129 -10.63 -15.76 10.84
N PRO A 130 -9.33 -15.40 10.93
CA PRO A 130 -8.74 -14.39 10.06
C PRO A 130 -8.40 -14.91 8.65
N PHE A 131 -8.23 -16.22 8.43
CA PHE A 131 -8.16 -16.82 7.09
C PHE A 131 -9.46 -16.58 6.34
N ASP A 132 -10.60 -16.92 6.94
CA ASP A 132 -11.93 -16.77 6.33
C ASP A 132 -12.17 -15.33 5.90
N VAL A 133 -11.84 -14.35 6.74
CA VAL A 133 -12.02 -12.91 6.42
C VAL A 133 -11.20 -12.49 5.18
N PHE A 134 -9.98 -13.02 5.00
CA PHE A 134 -9.17 -12.68 3.84
C PHE A 134 -9.58 -13.47 2.59
N ALA A 135 -10.02 -14.72 2.74
CA ALA A 135 -10.53 -15.55 1.65
C ALA A 135 -11.86 -15.02 1.07
N HIS A 136 -12.81 -14.59 1.91
CA HIS A 136 -14.05 -13.94 1.44
C HIS A 136 -13.79 -12.62 0.71
N LYS A 137 -12.79 -11.84 1.16
CA LYS A 137 -12.35 -10.64 0.44
C LYS A 137 -11.71 -10.98 -0.92
N ALA A 138 -10.96 -12.09 -1.01
CA ALA A 138 -10.38 -12.55 -2.26
C ALA A 138 -11.46 -12.94 -3.28
N ILE A 139 -12.51 -13.67 -2.86
CA ILE A 139 -13.70 -13.93 -3.70
C ILE A 139 -14.34 -12.61 -4.17
N ALA A 140 -14.57 -11.65 -3.27
CA ALA A 140 -15.19 -10.37 -3.64
C ALA A 140 -14.37 -9.58 -4.67
N PHE A 141 -13.03 -9.67 -4.65
CA PHE A 141 -12.18 -9.12 -5.69
C PHE A 141 -12.17 -9.96 -6.99
N GLN A 142 -12.31 -11.29 -6.91
CA GLN A 142 -12.48 -12.13 -8.11
C GLN A 142 -13.78 -11.79 -8.83
N GLN A 143 -14.91 -11.72 -8.12
CA GLN A 143 -16.22 -11.38 -8.72
C GLN A 143 -16.15 -10.04 -9.45
N GLY A 144 -15.68 -8.98 -8.77
CA GLY A 144 -15.51 -7.67 -9.39
C GLY A 144 -14.51 -7.64 -10.55
N ALA A 145 -13.56 -8.58 -10.61
CA ALA A 145 -12.68 -8.75 -11.76
C ALA A 145 -13.41 -9.37 -12.96
N LEU A 146 -14.29 -10.35 -12.72
CA LEU A 146 -15.17 -10.96 -13.74
C LEU A 146 -16.20 -9.92 -14.25
N ASP A 147 -16.80 -9.13 -13.36
CA ASP A 147 -17.73 -8.05 -13.73
C ASP A 147 -17.04 -6.99 -14.62
N CYS A 148 -15.75 -6.71 -14.38
CA CYS A 148 -14.93 -5.87 -15.25
C CYS A 148 -14.54 -6.56 -16.57
N TRP A 149 -14.34 -7.89 -16.55
CA TRP A 149 -14.03 -8.70 -17.73
C TRP A 149 -15.18 -8.70 -18.73
N GLU A 150 -16.41 -8.93 -18.28
CA GLU A 150 -17.62 -8.88 -19.12
C GLU A 150 -17.77 -7.53 -19.84
N LYS A 151 -17.37 -6.44 -19.17
CA LYS A 151 -17.32 -5.09 -19.77
C LYS A 151 -16.08 -4.80 -20.63
N ARG A 152 -15.23 -5.80 -20.88
CA ARG A 152 -13.97 -5.68 -21.64
C ARG A 152 -12.99 -4.67 -21.02
N ASP A 153 -13.06 -4.47 -19.70
CA ASP A 153 -12.14 -3.63 -18.94
C ASP A 153 -11.02 -4.46 -18.33
N PHE A 154 -10.22 -5.06 -19.21
CA PHE A 154 -9.10 -5.94 -18.87
C PHE A 154 -8.04 -5.26 -17.97
N THR A 155 -7.93 -3.92 -18.04
CA THR A 155 -7.01 -3.16 -17.18
C THR A 155 -7.48 -3.09 -15.73
N THR A 156 -8.78 -2.92 -15.48
CA THR A 156 -9.35 -2.99 -14.12
C THR A 156 -9.48 -4.44 -13.65
N ALA A 157 -9.88 -5.36 -14.52
CA ALA A 157 -9.95 -6.79 -14.22
C ALA A 157 -8.59 -7.34 -13.73
N ALA A 158 -7.49 -7.07 -14.46
CA ALA A 158 -6.14 -7.45 -14.05
C ALA A 158 -5.74 -6.86 -12.68
N PHE A 159 -6.13 -5.61 -12.37
CA PHE A 159 -5.90 -5.03 -11.05
C PHE A 159 -6.70 -5.74 -9.96
N MET A 160 -7.95 -6.14 -10.23
CA MET A 160 -8.81 -6.81 -9.25
C MET A 160 -8.39 -8.28 -9.04
N PHE A 161 -8.02 -9.01 -10.09
CA PHE A 161 -7.38 -10.32 -9.97
C PHE A 161 -6.05 -10.25 -9.18
N HIS A 162 -5.23 -9.21 -9.38
CA HIS A 162 -4.05 -8.98 -8.53
C HIS A 162 -4.42 -8.84 -7.04
N GLN A 163 -5.51 -8.15 -6.71
CA GLN A 163 -6.00 -8.07 -5.31
C GLN A 163 -6.59 -9.37 -4.79
N ALA A 164 -7.29 -10.16 -5.62
CA ALA A 164 -7.74 -11.50 -5.24
C ALA A 164 -6.55 -12.42 -4.87
N ILE A 165 -5.48 -12.40 -5.69
CA ILE A 165 -4.28 -13.21 -5.44
C ILE A 165 -3.50 -12.69 -4.20
N GLU A 166 -3.29 -11.37 -4.06
CA GLU A 166 -2.66 -10.74 -2.88
C GLU A 166 -3.39 -11.16 -1.58
N LEU A 167 -4.72 -11.12 -1.58
CA LEU A 167 -5.56 -11.45 -0.42
C LEU A 167 -5.65 -12.95 -0.13
N GLY A 168 -5.72 -13.80 -1.15
CA GLY A 168 -5.66 -15.26 -0.95
C GLY A 168 -4.32 -15.69 -0.35
N PHE A 169 -3.21 -15.06 -0.76
CA PHE A 169 -1.93 -15.26 -0.10
C PHE A 169 -1.93 -14.72 1.33
N HIS A 170 -2.49 -13.54 1.61
CA HIS A 170 -2.64 -13.06 3.00
C HIS A 170 -3.46 -14.02 3.88
N ALA A 171 -4.51 -14.66 3.35
CA ALA A 171 -5.27 -15.69 4.06
C ALA A 171 -4.35 -16.88 4.43
N SER A 172 -3.68 -17.47 3.43
CA SER A 172 -2.80 -18.63 3.63
C SER A 172 -1.58 -18.34 4.53
N GLU A 173 -0.98 -17.14 4.45
CA GLU A 173 0.13 -16.71 5.31
C GLU A 173 -0.30 -16.45 6.75
N VAL A 174 -1.49 -15.88 6.98
CA VAL A 174 -2.02 -15.74 8.35
C VAL A 174 -2.32 -17.12 8.93
N PHE A 175 -2.93 -18.01 8.15
CA PHE A 175 -3.24 -19.38 8.57
C PHE A 175 -1.99 -20.20 8.95
N ALA A 176 -1.05 -20.33 8.02
CA ALA A 176 0.13 -21.18 8.20
C ALA A 176 1.23 -20.53 9.07
N LEU A 177 1.44 -19.22 8.95
CA LEU A 177 2.59 -18.50 9.52
C LEU A 177 2.20 -17.57 10.69
N GLY A 178 0.91 -17.47 11.01
CA GLY A 178 0.38 -16.60 12.08
C GLY A 178 0.56 -15.10 11.80
N LYS A 179 0.92 -14.68 10.57
CA LYS A 179 0.96 -13.28 10.11
C LYS A 179 1.22 -13.22 8.59
N ALA A 180 0.39 -12.47 7.86
CA ALA A 180 0.66 -12.06 6.48
C ALA A 180 1.94 -11.21 6.33
N LYS A 181 2.57 -11.35 5.17
CA LYS A 181 3.71 -10.56 4.71
C LYS A 181 3.21 -9.22 4.18
N GLN A 182 3.79 -8.12 4.65
CA GLN A 182 3.41 -6.78 4.18
C GLN A 182 4.14 -6.50 2.85
N SER A 183 3.54 -6.96 1.76
CA SER A 183 4.05 -6.95 0.39
C SER A 183 2.88 -6.77 -0.58
N HIS A 184 3.16 -6.20 -1.75
CA HIS A 184 2.23 -6.14 -2.90
C HIS A 184 2.81 -6.90 -4.11
N LYS A 185 3.91 -7.63 -3.92
CA LYS A 185 4.63 -8.35 -4.98
C LYS A 185 4.23 -9.81 -4.91
N LEU A 186 3.33 -10.24 -5.80
CA LEU A 186 2.83 -11.61 -5.87
C LEU A 186 3.98 -12.64 -5.89
N TYR A 187 5.06 -12.38 -6.64
CA TYR A 187 6.26 -13.24 -6.69
C TYR A 187 6.85 -13.52 -5.30
N SER A 188 6.77 -12.53 -4.40
CA SER A 188 7.27 -12.64 -3.03
C SER A 188 6.37 -13.47 -2.11
N HIS A 189 5.08 -13.61 -2.41
CA HIS A 189 4.18 -14.51 -1.67
C HIS A 189 4.24 -15.93 -2.22
N ILE A 190 4.21 -16.08 -3.56
CA ILE A 190 4.31 -17.36 -4.28
C ILE A 190 5.56 -18.13 -3.84
N LEU A 191 6.75 -17.51 -3.87
CA LEU A 191 8.00 -18.12 -3.39
C LEU A 191 7.99 -18.45 -1.88
N SER A 192 7.16 -17.79 -1.08
CA SER A 192 7.01 -18.16 0.33
C SER A 192 6.04 -19.34 0.52
N ALA A 193 5.03 -19.48 -0.33
CA ALA A 193 4.09 -20.59 -0.30
C ALA A 193 4.75 -21.93 -0.65
N GLU A 194 5.86 -21.94 -1.40
CA GLU A 194 6.64 -23.15 -1.73
C GLU A 194 6.93 -24.06 -0.51
N TYR A 195 7.09 -23.50 0.70
CA TYR A 195 7.40 -24.29 1.90
C TYR A 195 6.19 -24.57 2.82
N TYR A 196 5.13 -23.77 2.79
CA TYR A 196 3.98 -23.91 3.73
C TYR A 196 2.65 -24.28 3.08
N ALA A 197 2.51 -24.07 1.76
CA ALA A 197 1.34 -24.36 0.95
C ALA A 197 1.78 -24.65 -0.51
N PRO A 198 2.56 -25.72 -0.75
CA PRO A 198 3.13 -25.98 -2.08
C PRO A 198 2.07 -26.16 -3.17
N ALA A 199 0.90 -26.70 -2.83
CA ALA A 199 -0.27 -26.83 -3.72
C ALA A 199 -0.97 -25.52 -4.09
N ILE A 200 -0.55 -24.39 -3.50
CA ILE A 200 -0.98 -23.04 -3.88
C ILE A 200 0.14 -22.33 -4.66
N ALA A 201 1.41 -22.63 -4.34
CA ALA A 201 2.57 -22.09 -5.06
C ALA A 201 2.69 -22.65 -6.49
N ASP A 202 2.47 -23.96 -6.66
CA ASP A 202 2.65 -24.67 -7.94
C ASP A 202 1.67 -24.24 -9.04
N ILE A 203 0.54 -23.61 -8.69
CA ILE A 203 -0.40 -22.96 -9.62
C ILE A 203 0.30 -21.88 -10.44
N PHE A 204 1.19 -21.13 -9.77
CA PHE A 204 1.82 -19.96 -10.37
C PHE A 204 3.27 -20.19 -10.77
N LEU A 205 3.82 -21.41 -10.62
CA LEU A 205 5.24 -21.68 -10.83
C LEU A 205 5.49 -22.67 -11.96
N GLU A 206 6.31 -22.25 -12.93
CA GLU A 206 6.92 -23.15 -13.91
C GLU A 206 7.91 -24.11 -13.23
N VAL A 207 8.29 -25.19 -13.96
CA VAL A 207 9.29 -26.20 -13.56
C VAL A 207 10.66 -25.60 -13.15
N ASN A 208 10.94 -24.37 -13.55
CA ASN A 208 12.17 -23.62 -13.26
C ASN A 208 12.06 -22.67 -12.03
N HIS A 209 10.93 -22.66 -11.31
CA HIS A 209 10.58 -21.72 -10.23
C HIS A 209 10.50 -20.23 -10.65
N GLN A 210 10.26 -19.95 -11.94
CA GLN A 210 9.77 -18.65 -12.42
C GLN A 210 8.24 -18.65 -12.39
N THR A 211 7.63 -17.47 -12.31
CA THR A 211 6.16 -17.37 -12.31
C THR A 211 5.58 -17.37 -13.72
N VAL A 212 4.52 -18.14 -13.89
CA VAL A 212 3.71 -18.21 -15.12
C VAL A 212 3.23 -16.84 -15.59
N SER A 213 2.95 -16.71 -16.89
CA SER A 213 2.07 -15.65 -17.38
C SER A 213 0.68 -15.80 -16.74
N PRO A 214 -0.02 -14.71 -16.35
CA PRO A 214 0.33 -13.30 -16.52
C PRO A 214 0.92 -12.63 -15.26
N ILE A 215 1.46 -13.37 -14.28
CA ILE A 215 1.92 -12.78 -13.00
C ILE A 215 2.91 -11.59 -13.16
N PRO A 216 3.90 -11.62 -14.08
CA PRO A 216 4.77 -10.47 -14.34
C PRO A 216 4.07 -9.26 -14.99
N LEU A 217 2.87 -9.43 -15.54
CA LEU A 217 2.00 -8.33 -15.97
C LEU A 217 1.18 -7.78 -14.80
N LEU A 218 0.69 -8.64 -13.90
CA LEU A 218 -0.08 -8.21 -12.73
C LEU A 218 0.74 -7.34 -11.76
N GLU A 219 2.02 -7.66 -11.52
CA GLU A 219 2.90 -6.78 -10.74
C GLU A 219 3.13 -5.41 -11.41
N LYS A 220 3.05 -5.32 -12.76
CA LYS A 220 3.05 -4.03 -13.47
C LYS A 220 1.69 -3.33 -13.34
N ALA A 221 0.59 -4.07 -13.40
CA ALA A 221 -0.77 -3.54 -13.34
C ALA A 221 -1.08 -2.84 -12.01
N TYR A 222 -0.63 -3.40 -10.87
CA TYR A 222 -0.85 -2.85 -9.53
C TYR A 222 -0.49 -1.34 -9.39
N LEU A 223 0.56 -0.89 -10.07
CA LEU A 223 0.93 0.54 -10.16
C LEU A 223 0.55 1.18 -11.51
N GLY A 224 0.59 0.41 -12.60
CA GLY A 224 0.31 0.86 -13.96
C GLY A 224 -1.12 1.37 -14.13
N ALA A 225 -2.10 0.51 -13.83
CA ALA A 225 -3.52 0.79 -13.96
C ALA A 225 -3.97 1.98 -13.08
N ARG A 226 -3.32 2.18 -11.94
CA ARG A 226 -3.64 3.30 -11.03
C ARG A 226 -3.00 4.62 -11.44
N TYR A 227 -1.72 4.64 -11.80
CA TYR A 227 -0.95 5.89 -11.82
C TYR A 227 -0.50 6.36 -13.21
N ARG A 228 -0.12 5.46 -14.12
CA ARG A 228 0.37 5.80 -15.47
C ARG A 228 -0.80 6.11 -16.39
N THR A 229 -0.72 7.13 -17.24
CA THR A 229 -1.80 7.43 -18.21
C THR A 229 -1.89 6.35 -19.29
N ASN A 230 -0.76 6.03 -19.92
CA ASN A 230 -0.67 5.16 -21.09
C ASN A 230 -0.44 3.70 -20.68
N PHE A 231 -1.24 3.18 -19.76
CA PHE A 231 -1.20 1.77 -19.35
C PHE A 231 -2.53 1.10 -19.73
N ASN A 232 -2.45 0.11 -20.61
CA ASN A 232 -3.54 -0.68 -21.14
C ASN A 232 -3.12 -2.16 -21.13
N ILE A 233 -4.11 -3.04 -21.04
CA ILE A 233 -4.01 -4.51 -21.08
C ILE A 233 -5.06 -4.99 -22.09
N SER A 234 -4.72 -5.96 -22.93
CA SER A 234 -5.65 -6.58 -23.89
C SER A 234 -6.42 -7.77 -23.30
N GLU A 235 -7.23 -8.45 -24.11
CA GLU A 235 -7.92 -9.69 -23.71
C GLU A 235 -6.92 -10.86 -23.68
N GLU A 236 -6.06 -10.93 -24.71
CA GLU A 236 -5.01 -11.94 -24.88
C GLU A 236 -3.92 -11.85 -23.80
N ASP A 237 -3.60 -10.64 -23.32
CA ASP A 237 -2.63 -10.38 -22.24
C ASP A 237 -2.95 -11.13 -20.92
N ILE A 238 -4.22 -11.46 -20.68
CA ILE A 238 -4.72 -12.04 -19.43
C ILE A 238 -5.74 -13.19 -19.64
N ALA A 239 -5.78 -13.80 -20.83
CA ALA A 239 -6.76 -14.81 -21.24
C ALA A 239 -7.02 -15.91 -20.19
N ASP A 240 -5.94 -16.53 -19.68
CA ASP A 240 -6.01 -17.66 -18.74
C ASP A 240 -6.32 -17.26 -17.27
N LEU A 241 -6.43 -15.96 -16.99
CA LEU A 241 -6.47 -15.44 -15.62
C LEU A 241 -7.75 -15.73 -14.82
N PRO A 242 -8.96 -15.77 -15.41
CA PRO A 242 -10.17 -16.20 -14.68
C PRO A 242 -10.01 -17.61 -14.09
N ASP A 243 -9.69 -18.59 -14.94
CA ASP A 243 -9.50 -20.00 -14.59
C ASP A 243 -8.35 -20.19 -13.58
N LEU A 244 -7.23 -19.48 -13.79
CA LEU A 244 -6.07 -19.51 -12.88
C LEU A 244 -6.42 -19.01 -11.47
N VAL A 245 -7.29 -18.01 -11.36
CA VAL A 245 -7.75 -17.47 -10.06
C VAL A 245 -8.84 -18.36 -9.45
N GLU A 246 -9.70 -18.99 -10.25
CA GLU A 246 -10.67 -19.97 -9.76
C GLU A 246 -9.95 -21.20 -9.17
N GLU A 247 -8.98 -21.79 -9.87
CA GLU A 247 -8.20 -22.90 -9.30
C GLU A 247 -7.44 -22.47 -8.05
N PHE A 248 -6.84 -21.27 -8.05
CA PHE A 248 -6.17 -20.72 -6.87
C PHE A 248 -7.08 -20.62 -5.65
N LEU A 249 -8.31 -20.11 -5.81
CA LEU A 249 -9.25 -19.99 -4.70
C LEU A 249 -9.80 -21.36 -4.29
N SER A 250 -10.11 -22.25 -5.24
CA SER A 250 -10.51 -23.63 -4.96
C SER A 250 -9.47 -24.36 -4.10
N ARG A 251 -8.19 -24.27 -4.45
CA ARG A 251 -7.10 -24.89 -3.67
C ARG A 251 -6.78 -24.13 -2.38
N LEU A 252 -7.04 -22.82 -2.30
CA LEU A 252 -6.94 -22.04 -1.06
C LEU A 252 -7.94 -22.55 -0.01
N PHE A 253 -9.19 -22.80 -0.38
CA PHE A 253 -10.20 -23.31 0.54
C PHE A 253 -9.96 -24.76 1.02
N GLN A 254 -9.11 -25.53 0.33
CA GLN A 254 -8.66 -26.86 0.75
C GLN A 254 -7.47 -26.82 1.74
N LEU A 255 -6.83 -25.66 1.93
CA LEU A 255 -5.68 -25.50 2.81
C LEU A 255 -5.98 -25.79 4.30
N PRO A 256 -7.15 -25.45 4.87
CA PRO A 256 -7.48 -25.81 6.25
C PRO A 256 -7.52 -27.33 6.47
N ASP A 257 -8.27 -28.10 5.69
CA ASP A 257 -8.33 -29.57 5.88
C ASP A 257 -6.99 -30.27 5.58
N SER A 258 -6.17 -29.69 4.70
CA SER A 258 -4.76 -30.09 4.50
C SER A 258 -3.93 -29.97 5.80
N TYR A 259 -4.04 -28.85 6.52
CA TYR A 259 -3.39 -28.66 7.83
C TYR A 259 -4.02 -29.52 8.93
N LYS A 260 -5.34 -29.67 8.96
CA LYS A 260 -6.08 -30.53 9.90
C LYS A 260 -5.62 -32.00 9.79
N THR A 261 -5.34 -32.46 8.58
CA THR A 261 -4.75 -33.78 8.31
C THR A 261 -3.34 -33.89 8.90
N ALA A 262 -2.48 -32.87 8.68
CA ALA A 262 -1.14 -32.81 9.27
C ALA A 262 -1.15 -32.80 10.81
N ILE A 263 -2.06 -32.04 11.42
CA ILE A 263 -2.28 -31.98 12.88
C ILE A 263 -2.79 -33.32 13.40
N THR A 264 -3.65 -34.00 12.65
CA THR A 264 -4.20 -35.30 13.04
C THR A 264 -3.11 -36.36 13.18
N ALA A 265 -2.12 -36.35 12.29
CA ALA A 265 -0.96 -37.25 12.27
C ALA A 265 0.22 -36.81 13.17
N PHE A 266 0.12 -35.68 13.88
CA PHE A 266 1.22 -35.14 14.67
C PHE A 266 1.49 -35.94 15.96
N THR A 267 2.75 -36.10 16.34
CA THR A 267 3.19 -36.78 17.59
C THR A 267 4.07 -35.85 18.45
N PRO A 268 3.70 -35.54 19.71
CA PRO A 268 4.46 -34.66 20.60
C PRO A 268 5.89 -35.10 20.97
N GLN A 269 6.61 -34.21 21.67
CA GLN A 269 7.95 -34.44 22.24
C GLN A 269 8.02 -33.94 23.70
N PRO A 270 8.89 -34.49 24.57
CA PRO A 270 8.99 -34.13 25.99
C PRO A 270 9.54 -32.71 26.28
N VAL A 271 9.34 -32.27 27.54
CA VAL A 271 9.32 -30.87 28.00
C VAL A 271 10.56 -30.43 28.79
N GLN A 272 11.06 -29.20 28.58
CA GLN A 272 11.75 -28.33 29.57
C GLN A 272 12.25 -26.98 28.98
N SER A 273 12.05 -25.86 29.68
CA SER A 273 12.45 -24.50 29.25
C SER A 273 12.67 -23.48 30.41
N PRO A 274 13.49 -22.42 30.18
CA PRO A 274 13.29 -21.11 30.82
C PRO A 274 13.52 -19.88 29.89
N THR A 275 13.55 -18.65 30.45
CA THR A 275 13.03 -17.40 29.80
C THR A 275 14.07 -16.27 29.55
N LYS A 276 13.65 -15.08 29.06
CA LYS A 276 14.47 -13.99 28.42
C LYS A 276 14.21 -12.59 29.03
N LYS A 277 15.09 -11.58 28.79
CA LYS A 277 14.80 -10.26 28.10
C LYS A 277 15.87 -9.11 28.24
N SER A 278 16.29 -8.55 27.09
CA SER A 278 16.29 -7.12 26.60
C SER A 278 16.31 -5.87 27.53
N THR A 279 16.93 -4.74 27.08
CA THR A 279 16.33 -3.40 26.71
C THR A 279 17.42 -2.40 26.13
N VAL A 280 17.07 -1.17 25.66
CA VAL A 280 17.70 -0.39 24.53
C VAL A 280 17.41 1.16 24.58
N MET A 281 18.11 2.02 23.78
CA MET A 281 17.97 3.49 23.48
C MET A 281 18.58 4.54 24.47
N GLU A 282 19.16 5.73 24.14
CA GLU A 282 19.26 6.66 22.95
C GLU A 282 18.21 7.83 22.88
N SER A 283 18.42 9.10 22.43
CA SER A 283 19.57 9.98 22.01
C SER A 283 19.16 11.51 21.94
N ILE A 284 20.06 12.51 21.68
CA ILE A 284 19.76 14.00 21.69
C ILE A 284 20.52 14.85 20.62
N GLN A 285 19.95 16.01 20.18
CA GLN A 285 20.36 16.93 19.07
C GLN A 285 20.26 18.46 19.43
N LYS A 286 20.51 19.43 18.52
CA LYS A 286 20.38 20.91 18.71
C LYS A 286 20.05 21.73 17.41
N ASN A 287 19.67 23.02 17.56
CA ASN A 287 18.99 23.90 16.56
C ASN A 287 19.78 25.18 16.15
N THR A 288 19.32 25.94 15.12
CA THR A 288 19.37 27.44 14.96
C THR A 288 18.31 27.90 13.91
N SER A 289 17.96 29.19 13.76
CA SER A 289 16.80 29.69 12.97
C SER A 289 16.92 31.14 12.42
N THR A 290 16.08 31.55 11.43
CA THR A 290 15.88 32.99 11.08
C THR A 290 14.57 33.37 10.34
N LEU A 291 13.90 34.46 10.78
CA LEU A 291 12.91 35.33 10.08
C LEU A 291 11.51 34.82 9.66
N ILE A 292 10.48 35.68 9.80
CA ILE A 292 9.07 35.44 9.45
C ILE A 292 8.38 36.77 9.04
N LYS A 293 7.44 36.72 8.09
CA LYS A 293 6.54 37.83 7.70
C LYS A 293 5.71 38.40 8.87
N SER A 294 5.67 39.73 8.98
CA SER A 294 4.82 40.47 9.91
C SER A 294 3.33 40.39 9.58
N GLY A 295 2.47 40.32 10.60
CA GLY A 295 1.00 40.35 10.46
C GLY A 295 0.31 38.97 10.37
N LEU A 296 1.05 37.88 10.50
CA LEU A 296 0.50 36.52 10.66
C LEU A 296 0.01 36.30 12.11
N ASN A 297 -0.98 35.41 12.31
CA ASN A 297 -1.42 35.07 13.68
C ASN A 297 -0.30 34.38 14.49
N GLU A 298 -0.39 34.45 15.82
CA GLU A 298 0.69 33.99 16.71
C GLU A 298 0.97 32.49 16.55
N ASN A 299 -0.08 31.68 16.33
CA ASN A 299 0.03 30.24 16.08
C ASN A 299 0.86 29.94 14.82
N LEU A 300 0.57 30.59 13.69
CA LEU A 300 1.34 30.42 12.45
C LEU A 300 2.76 30.96 12.60
N GLN A 301 2.97 32.09 13.28
CA GLN A 301 4.32 32.58 13.56
C GLN A 301 5.11 31.56 14.40
N SER A 302 4.51 30.99 15.45
CA SER A 302 5.14 29.99 16.30
C SER A 302 5.50 28.72 15.49
N PHE A 303 4.58 28.25 14.66
CA PHE A 303 4.80 27.12 13.75
C PHE A 303 5.97 27.37 12.78
N LEU A 304 6.01 28.51 12.09
CA LEU A 304 7.07 28.85 11.13
C LEU A 304 8.44 29.01 11.84
N LYS A 305 8.47 29.57 13.06
CA LYS A 305 9.68 29.65 13.91
C LYS A 305 10.19 28.24 14.24
N HIS A 306 9.30 27.34 14.63
CA HIS A 306 9.66 25.96 14.97
C HIS A 306 10.18 25.23 13.72
N LEU A 307 9.43 25.26 12.62
CA LEU A 307 9.75 24.65 11.32
C LEU A 307 11.19 24.99 10.90
N ALA A 308 11.50 26.28 10.78
CA ALA A 308 12.81 26.78 10.35
C ALA A 308 13.90 26.73 11.44
N SER A 309 13.57 26.29 12.66
CA SER A 309 14.57 25.98 13.69
C SER A 309 14.95 24.50 13.75
N LYS A 310 14.18 23.66 13.06
CA LYS A 310 14.26 22.19 13.09
C LYS A 310 14.74 21.60 11.76
N PHE A 311 14.48 22.29 10.65
CA PHE A 311 14.77 21.84 9.29
C PHE A 311 15.41 22.95 8.44
N ASP A 312 16.19 22.57 7.43
CA ASP A 312 16.83 23.49 6.49
C ASP A 312 15.83 23.98 5.42
N ILE A 313 15.02 24.97 5.81
CA ILE A 313 14.01 25.60 4.95
C ILE A 313 14.63 26.81 4.24
N GLU A 314 14.46 26.87 2.91
CA GLU A 314 14.82 28.04 2.10
C GLU A 314 13.65 29.02 1.94
N TYR A 315 12.45 28.51 1.63
CA TYR A 315 11.27 29.35 1.35
C TYR A 315 9.99 28.74 1.89
N VAL A 316 9.05 29.59 2.31
CA VAL A 316 7.63 29.22 2.49
C VAL A 316 6.75 30.23 1.78
N TYR A 317 5.96 29.76 0.82
CA TYR A 317 4.97 30.55 0.08
C TYR A 317 3.55 30.14 0.49
N CYS A 318 2.71 31.09 0.89
CA CYS A 318 1.28 30.87 1.07
C CYS A 318 0.55 31.04 -0.26
N PHE A 319 -0.12 29.99 -0.74
CA PHE A 319 -0.86 29.97 -2.00
C PHE A 319 -2.38 29.95 -1.84
N GLY A 320 -2.89 29.75 -0.61
CA GLY A 320 -4.32 29.83 -0.30
C GLY A 320 -4.58 30.18 1.16
N ILE A 321 -5.72 30.81 1.45
CA ILE A 321 -6.21 31.07 2.81
C ILE A 321 -7.69 30.70 2.84
N GLN A 322 -8.07 29.74 3.68
CA GLN A 322 -9.45 29.25 3.81
C GLN A 322 -10.00 29.62 5.19
N ALA A 323 -10.83 30.66 5.24
CA ALA A 323 -11.63 30.98 6.41
C ALA A 323 -12.87 30.06 6.45
N ARG A 324 -13.26 29.61 7.66
CA ARG A 324 -14.58 29.00 7.89
C ARG A 324 -15.52 30.08 8.41
N GLU A 325 -16.65 30.28 7.74
CA GLU A 325 -17.70 31.17 8.23
C GLU A 325 -18.25 30.64 9.57
N ALA A 326 -18.23 31.48 10.61
CA ALA A 326 -18.85 31.16 11.89
C ALA A 326 -20.36 31.36 11.78
N GLN A 327 -21.13 30.27 11.85
CA GLN A 327 -22.59 30.36 11.85
C GLN A 327 -23.10 30.95 13.18
N GLY A 328 -23.80 32.09 13.09
CA GLY A 328 -24.62 32.64 14.16
C GLY A 328 -24.01 33.84 14.88
N PHE A 329 -24.48 35.04 14.53
CA PHE A 329 -24.39 36.20 15.42
C PHE A 329 -25.55 36.16 16.42
N SER A 330 -25.24 36.23 17.72
CA SER A 330 -26.23 36.38 18.79
C SER A 330 -25.68 37.36 19.83
N PRO A 331 -26.42 38.44 20.20
CA PRO A 331 -26.01 39.36 21.25
C PRO A 331 -25.83 38.72 22.64
N PHE A 332 -26.22 37.47 22.81
CA PHE A 332 -26.21 36.74 24.08
C PHE A 332 -25.14 35.62 24.15
N MET A 333 -24.33 35.43 23.10
CA MET A 333 -23.29 34.40 23.06
C MET A 333 -21.88 35.01 23.15
N PHE A 334 -21.25 34.91 24.32
CA PHE A 334 -19.88 35.37 24.58
C PHE A 334 -18.78 34.41 24.05
N PHE A 335 -18.98 33.85 22.85
CA PHE A 335 -17.98 33.01 22.17
C PHE A 335 -17.69 33.56 20.78
N ASN A 336 -16.62 34.35 20.67
CA ASN A 336 -15.96 34.64 19.40
C ASN A 336 -15.21 33.40 18.91
N SER A 337 -15.93 32.35 18.49
CA SER A 337 -15.35 31.22 17.76
C SER A 337 -15.09 31.59 16.30
N SER A 338 -14.28 32.63 16.08
CA SER A 338 -13.63 32.85 14.78
C SER A 338 -12.70 31.67 14.53
N ALA A 339 -13.18 30.67 13.79
CA ALA A 339 -12.40 29.50 13.42
C ALA A 339 -11.14 29.96 12.67
N GLU A 340 -9.96 29.61 13.18
CA GLU A 340 -8.71 30.10 12.61
C GLU A 340 -8.62 29.78 11.11
N PRO A 341 -8.21 30.73 10.25
CA PRO A 341 -8.08 30.49 8.84
C PRO A 341 -6.99 29.45 8.58
N ARG A 342 -7.26 28.51 7.67
CA ARG A 342 -6.25 27.55 7.21
C ARG A 342 -5.37 28.22 6.15
N TYR A 343 -4.07 28.26 6.39
CA TYR A 343 -3.07 28.72 5.43
C TYR A 343 -2.52 27.53 4.64
N ASP A 344 -2.64 27.59 3.32
CA ASP A 344 -2.16 26.58 2.39
C ASP A 344 -0.77 26.98 1.88
N LEU A 345 0.24 26.19 2.22
CA LEU A 345 1.66 26.53 2.13
C LEU A 345 2.44 25.60 1.18
N LEU A 346 3.25 26.17 0.30
CA LEU A 346 4.36 25.48 -0.36
C LEU A 346 5.62 25.72 0.47
N ILE A 347 6.23 24.65 0.96
CA ILE A 347 7.49 24.68 1.71
C ILE A 347 8.61 24.14 0.82
N ILE A 348 9.66 24.93 0.65
CA ILE A 348 10.86 24.60 -0.13
C ILE A 348 12.02 24.40 0.83
N SER A 349 12.59 23.20 0.85
CA SER A 349 13.70 22.81 1.73
C SER A 349 14.96 22.44 0.93
N ALA A 350 16.13 22.73 1.50
CA ALA A 350 17.41 22.23 1.01
C ALA A 350 17.62 20.74 1.37
N GLU A 351 16.83 20.17 2.29
CA GLU A 351 16.92 18.77 2.67
C GLU A 351 16.44 17.85 1.52
N PRO A 352 17.20 16.78 1.19
CA PRO A 352 16.87 15.90 0.08
C PRO A 352 15.72 14.92 0.39
N ASP A 353 15.42 14.66 1.67
CA ASP A 353 14.23 13.92 2.10
C ASP A 353 13.21 14.86 2.76
N THR A 354 12.15 15.16 2.04
CA THR A 354 11.07 16.04 2.50
C THR A 354 10.09 15.38 3.49
N SER A 355 10.24 14.07 3.75
CA SER A 355 9.25 13.28 4.50
C SER A 355 9.10 13.73 5.97
N PRO A 356 10.18 13.93 6.76
CA PRO A 356 10.07 14.37 8.15
C PRO A 356 9.47 15.78 8.31
N ILE A 357 9.69 16.63 7.31
CA ILE A 357 9.13 18.00 7.24
C ILE A 357 7.63 17.91 6.98
N GLN A 358 7.20 17.07 6.03
CA GLN A 358 5.78 16.85 5.74
C GLN A 358 5.03 16.26 6.93
N GLU A 359 5.63 15.29 7.63
CA GLU A 359 5.08 14.69 8.86
C GLU A 359 4.92 15.75 9.96
N PHE A 360 5.94 16.57 10.21
CA PHE A 360 5.85 17.69 11.16
C PHE A 360 4.73 18.69 10.82
N CYS A 361 4.50 18.98 9.54
CA CYS A 361 3.37 19.82 9.11
C CYS A 361 2.00 19.14 9.32
N MET A 362 1.92 17.80 9.15
CA MET A 362 0.71 17.04 9.44
C MET A 362 0.42 16.96 10.94
N ASP A 363 1.44 16.83 11.79
CA ASP A 363 1.30 16.89 13.25
C ASP A 363 0.82 18.27 13.73
N ALA A 364 1.35 19.35 13.14
CA ALA A 364 0.87 20.71 13.40
C ALA A 364 -0.61 20.88 13.02
N GLN A 365 -1.01 20.42 11.82
CA GLN A 365 -2.39 20.41 11.37
C GLN A 365 -3.30 19.57 12.29
N ALA A 366 -2.84 18.39 12.72
CA ALA A 366 -3.57 17.52 13.64
C ALA A 366 -3.69 18.12 15.06
N SER A 367 -2.74 18.97 15.46
CA SER A 367 -2.76 19.75 16.71
C SER A 367 -3.70 20.97 16.64
N GLY A 368 -4.40 21.18 15.53
CA GLY A 368 -5.35 22.27 15.34
C GLY A 368 -4.76 23.58 14.81
N ILE A 369 -3.45 23.62 14.52
CA ILE A 369 -2.85 24.78 13.85
C ILE A 369 -3.42 24.87 12.44
N GLY A 370 -3.90 26.05 12.04
CA GLY A 370 -4.49 26.32 10.73
C GLY A 370 -3.48 26.28 9.58
N VAL A 371 -2.84 25.14 9.33
CA VAL A 371 -1.88 24.96 8.22
C VAL A 371 -2.23 23.72 7.39
N PHE A 372 -1.97 23.82 6.09
CA PHE A 372 -1.90 22.69 5.17
C PHE A 372 -0.66 22.86 4.30
N ALA A 373 0.29 21.93 4.35
CA ALA A 373 1.58 22.08 3.68
C ALA A 373 1.80 21.08 2.54
N ILE A 374 2.43 21.56 1.48
CA ILE A 374 3.02 20.78 0.40
C ILE A 374 4.53 20.97 0.48
N VAL A 375 5.30 19.93 0.79
CA VAL A 375 6.78 20.03 0.91
C VAL A 375 7.49 19.53 -0.35
N HIS A 376 8.43 20.33 -0.85
CA HIS A 376 9.32 19.99 -1.95
C HIS A 376 10.78 20.31 -1.62
N HIS A 377 11.69 19.49 -2.16
CA HIS A 377 13.13 19.77 -2.11
C HIS A 377 13.45 20.78 -3.22
N LYS A 378 14.31 21.76 -2.94
CA LYS A 378 14.60 22.90 -3.84
C LYS A 378 14.82 22.50 -5.29
N LYS A 379 15.66 21.48 -5.53
CA LYS A 379 15.95 20.99 -6.89
C LYS A 379 14.70 20.55 -7.65
N GLU A 380 13.67 20.01 -6.99
CA GLU A 380 12.41 19.64 -7.64
C GLU A 380 11.61 20.87 -8.08
N VAL A 381 11.67 21.95 -7.30
CA VAL A 381 11.06 23.24 -7.64
C VAL A 381 11.85 23.88 -8.78
N ASP A 382 13.19 23.93 -8.69
CA ASP A 382 14.05 24.46 -9.75
C ASP A 382 13.85 23.70 -11.07
N ASP A 383 13.87 22.36 -11.04
CA ASP A 383 13.65 21.51 -12.22
C ASP A 383 12.19 21.51 -12.70
N GLY A 384 11.24 21.92 -11.85
CA GLY A 384 9.85 22.17 -12.20
C GLY A 384 9.66 23.53 -12.89
N LEU A 385 10.30 24.58 -12.37
CA LEU A 385 10.33 25.93 -12.94
C LEU A 385 10.99 25.93 -14.33
N LYS A 386 12.14 25.24 -14.49
CA LYS A 386 12.80 24.99 -15.79
C LYS A 386 11.96 24.22 -16.80
N LYS A 387 10.91 23.52 -16.34
CA LYS A 387 9.97 22.75 -17.18
C LYS A 387 8.59 23.40 -17.22
N GLU A 388 8.52 24.71 -16.96
CA GLU A 388 7.32 25.54 -17.05
C GLU A 388 6.14 24.98 -16.23
N SER A 389 6.45 24.31 -15.11
CA SER A 389 5.44 23.69 -14.24
C SER A 389 4.50 24.77 -13.71
N ARG A 390 3.26 24.76 -14.22
CA ARG A 390 2.22 25.74 -13.89
C ARG A 390 2.05 25.93 -12.39
N PHE A 391 2.09 24.83 -11.62
CA PHE A 391 1.97 24.86 -10.16
C PHE A 391 3.04 25.74 -9.50
N PHE A 392 4.33 25.43 -9.71
CA PHE A 392 5.42 26.20 -9.10
C PHE A 392 5.50 27.63 -9.65
N ASN A 393 5.27 27.81 -10.97
CA ASN A 393 5.19 29.13 -11.60
C ASN A 393 4.14 30.01 -10.93
N THR A 394 2.90 29.52 -10.83
CA THR A 394 1.78 30.27 -10.23
C THR A 394 2.06 30.65 -8.78
N ILE A 395 2.66 29.75 -7.98
CA ILE A 395 2.94 30.02 -6.56
C ILE A 395 4.11 30.99 -6.38
N VAL A 396 5.19 30.88 -7.16
CA VAL A 396 6.33 31.82 -7.06
C VAL A 396 5.93 33.24 -7.53
N GLN A 397 5.07 33.34 -8.55
CA GLN A 397 4.61 34.62 -9.10
C GLN A 397 3.48 35.30 -8.30
N ASN A 398 2.55 34.54 -7.72
CA ASN A 398 1.31 35.07 -7.14
C ASN A 398 1.10 34.69 -5.65
N GLY A 399 1.89 33.75 -5.13
CA GLY A 399 1.84 33.34 -3.73
C GLY A 399 2.54 34.34 -2.82
N GLN A 400 2.09 34.42 -1.56
CA GLN A 400 2.70 35.32 -0.59
C GLN A 400 3.90 34.67 0.10
N LEU A 401 5.10 35.19 -0.12
CA LEU A 401 6.29 34.79 0.63
C LEU A 401 6.09 35.06 2.14
N PHE A 402 6.19 34.03 2.96
CA PHE A 402 6.07 34.08 4.44
C PHE A 402 7.42 33.90 5.15
N TYR A 403 8.35 33.20 4.48
CA TYR A 403 9.71 32.90 4.92
C TYR A 403 10.61 32.79 3.68
N GLY A 404 11.86 33.23 3.75
CA GLY A 404 12.85 33.17 2.66
C GLY A 404 13.26 34.56 2.15
N ASN A 405 14.25 34.61 1.24
CA ASN A 405 14.74 35.86 0.65
C ASN A 405 13.91 36.26 -0.58
N PRO A 406 13.22 37.42 -0.62
CA PRO A 406 12.48 37.85 -1.81
C PRO A 406 13.34 38.00 -3.06
N ASP A 407 14.61 38.37 -2.91
CA ASP A 407 15.55 38.58 -4.04
C ASP A 407 16.23 37.29 -4.50
N GLY A 408 15.85 36.13 -3.95
CA GLY A 408 16.57 34.85 -4.09
C GLY A 408 16.24 34.01 -5.32
N LEU A 409 15.25 34.40 -6.14
CA LEU A 409 14.79 33.65 -7.32
C LEU A 409 14.75 34.53 -8.57
N ASP A 410 15.81 34.50 -9.38
CA ASP A 410 15.80 35.05 -10.75
C ASP A 410 14.93 34.16 -11.65
N PHE A 411 13.65 34.52 -11.77
CA PHE A 411 12.67 33.78 -12.58
C PHE A 411 12.05 34.64 -13.68
N LYS A 412 12.20 34.19 -14.94
CA LYS A 412 11.60 34.85 -16.10
C LYS A 412 10.15 34.41 -16.28
N VAL A 413 9.23 35.36 -16.26
CA VAL A 413 7.83 35.11 -16.62
C VAL A 413 7.76 34.72 -18.09
N ILE A 414 7.27 33.51 -18.37
CA ILE A 414 7.05 32.98 -19.73
C ILE A 414 5.55 32.98 -20.02
N THR A 415 5.14 33.45 -21.19
CA THR A 415 3.75 33.41 -21.66
C THR A 415 3.29 31.95 -21.79
N PRO A 416 2.24 31.50 -21.09
CA PRO A 416 1.86 30.09 -21.12
C PRO A 416 1.31 29.65 -22.48
N ASP A 417 1.75 28.49 -22.99
CA ASP A 417 1.04 27.80 -24.08
C ASP A 417 -0.28 27.23 -23.54
N TYR A 418 -1.33 28.04 -23.63
CA TYR A 418 -2.69 27.65 -23.25
C TYR A 418 -3.18 26.41 -24.01
N LYS A 419 -2.78 26.21 -25.27
CA LYS A 419 -3.22 25.05 -26.09
C LYS A 419 -2.60 23.75 -25.58
N TYR A 420 -1.29 23.75 -25.29
CA TYR A 420 -0.62 22.60 -24.66
C TYR A 420 -1.18 22.33 -23.25
N ILE A 421 -1.40 23.39 -22.46
CA ILE A 421 -1.99 23.28 -21.11
C ILE A 421 -3.39 22.67 -21.16
N ILE A 422 -4.28 23.15 -22.04
CA ILE A 422 -5.65 22.62 -22.21
C ILE A 422 -5.60 21.15 -22.63
N GLN A 423 -4.78 20.80 -23.62
CA GLN A 423 -4.63 19.42 -24.06
C GLN A 423 -4.16 18.49 -22.93
N GLY A 424 -3.14 18.92 -22.17
CA GLY A 424 -2.63 18.18 -21.02
C GLY A 424 -3.68 18.00 -19.92
N ILE A 425 -4.52 19.01 -19.67
CA ILE A 425 -5.61 18.94 -18.69
C ILE A 425 -6.71 17.99 -19.15
N ARG A 426 -7.23 18.11 -20.38
CA ARG A 426 -8.27 17.21 -20.91
C ARG A 426 -7.79 15.76 -20.87
N THR A 427 -6.61 15.45 -21.43
CA THR A 427 -6.04 14.08 -21.39
C THR A 427 -5.85 13.53 -19.98
N HIS A 428 -5.42 14.35 -19.00
CA HIS A 428 -5.31 13.90 -17.61
C HIS A 428 -6.69 13.65 -16.98
N TRP A 429 -7.63 14.58 -17.16
CA TRP A 429 -8.99 14.47 -16.64
C TRP A 429 -9.72 13.25 -17.19
N ASP A 430 -9.73 13.05 -18.51
CA ASP A 430 -10.40 11.92 -19.17
C ASP A 430 -9.85 10.58 -18.64
N THR A 431 -8.53 10.48 -18.48
CA THR A 431 -7.87 9.29 -17.90
C THR A 431 -8.31 9.03 -16.46
N ARG A 432 -8.41 10.08 -15.64
CA ARG A 432 -8.80 9.97 -14.22
C ARG A 432 -10.29 9.71 -14.04
N ASN A 433 -11.14 10.40 -14.79
CA ASN A 433 -12.60 10.24 -14.77
C ASN A 433 -13.03 8.86 -15.29
N LYS A 434 -12.38 8.34 -16.35
CA LYS A 434 -12.56 6.94 -16.79
C LYS A 434 -12.27 5.98 -15.63
N ARG A 435 -11.10 6.10 -14.98
CA ARG A 435 -10.70 5.23 -13.86
C ARG A 435 -11.57 5.35 -12.63
N ALA A 436 -12.03 6.55 -12.31
CA ALA A 436 -13.01 6.76 -11.26
C ALA A 436 -14.29 5.97 -11.56
N SER A 437 -14.83 6.13 -12.78
CA SER A 437 -16.02 5.43 -13.25
C SER A 437 -15.86 3.90 -13.24
N GLN A 438 -14.68 3.40 -13.62
CA GLN A 438 -14.34 1.97 -13.56
C GLN A 438 -14.36 1.44 -12.11
N TYR A 439 -13.73 2.15 -11.15
CA TYR A 439 -13.75 1.77 -9.73
C TYR A 439 -15.14 1.89 -9.09
N PHE A 440 -15.94 2.90 -9.44
CA PHE A 440 -17.31 3.02 -8.96
C PHE A 440 -18.24 1.94 -9.53
N TYR A 441 -18.03 1.50 -10.77
CA TYR A 441 -18.76 0.36 -11.32
C TYR A 441 -18.38 -0.96 -10.62
N ALA A 442 -17.10 -1.21 -10.38
CA ALA A 442 -16.66 -2.37 -9.61
C ALA A 442 -17.24 -2.36 -8.17
N ALA A 443 -17.35 -1.18 -7.56
CA ALA A 443 -18.00 -0.99 -6.26
C ALA A 443 -19.51 -1.31 -6.30
N GLU A 444 -20.22 -0.86 -7.34
CA GLU A 444 -21.65 -1.12 -7.57
C GLU A 444 -21.94 -2.63 -7.72
N CYS A 445 -21.16 -3.36 -8.50
CA CYS A 445 -21.32 -4.83 -8.58
C CYS A 445 -20.97 -5.51 -7.25
N SER A 446 -19.92 -5.05 -6.57
CA SER A 446 -19.49 -5.59 -5.27
C SER A 446 -20.45 -5.26 -4.12
N LYS A 447 -21.48 -4.41 -4.30
CA LYS A 447 -22.24 -3.78 -3.20
C LYS A 447 -22.97 -4.75 -2.27
N ASN A 448 -23.40 -5.90 -2.80
CA ASN A 448 -24.06 -6.96 -2.04
C ASN A 448 -23.05 -7.96 -1.41
N GLY A 449 -21.75 -7.79 -1.66
CA GLY A 449 -20.67 -8.65 -1.20
C GLY A 449 -19.99 -8.14 0.07
N CYS A 450 -18.70 -7.82 -0.01
CA CYS A 450 -17.87 -7.45 1.14
C CYS A 450 -17.75 -5.91 1.29
N PRO A 451 -18.36 -5.28 2.32
CA PRO A 451 -18.35 -3.82 2.49
C PRO A 451 -16.95 -3.20 2.56
N GLU A 452 -15.96 -3.94 3.08
CA GLU A 452 -14.56 -3.53 3.13
C GLU A 452 -13.93 -3.40 1.73
N VAL A 453 -14.36 -4.24 0.77
CA VAL A 453 -13.93 -4.19 -0.64
C VAL A 453 -14.65 -3.05 -1.37
N VAL A 454 -15.96 -2.88 -1.15
CA VAL A 454 -16.72 -1.76 -1.74
C VAL A 454 -16.14 -0.42 -1.29
N MET A 455 -15.91 -0.23 0.02
CA MET A 455 -15.31 0.99 0.57
C MET A 455 -13.84 1.20 0.13
N PHE A 456 -13.14 0.13 -0.26
CA PHE A 456 -11.81 0.23 -0.88
C PHE A 456 -11.90 0.70 -2.34
N LEU A 457 -12.86 0.18 -3.12
CA LEU A 457 -13.09 0.61 -4.51
C LEU A 457 -13.60 2.06 -4.58
N ILE A 458 -14.49 2.48 -3.67
CA ILE A 458 -14.89 3.88 -3.50
C ILE A 458 -13.69 4.78 -3.20
N HIS A 459 -12.77 4.35 -2.32
CA HIS A 459 -11.54 5.08 -2.01
C HIS A 459 -10.68 5.29 -3.26
N LEU A 460 -10.49 4.25 -4.08
CA LEU A 460 -9.74 4.35 -5.33
C LEU A 460 -10.42 5.27 -6.35
N GLY A 461 -11.74 5.20 -6.50
CA GLY A 461 -12.47 6.07 -7.42
C GLY A 461 -12.39 7.55 -7.03
N LEU A 462 -12.53 7.86 -5.73
CA LEU A 462 -12.40 9.22 -5.21
C LEU A 462 -10.95 9.74 -5.25
N GLU A 463 -9.95 8.87 -5.09
CA GLU A 463 -8.53 9.21 -5.33
C GLU A 463 -8.33 9.70 -6.78
N GLN A 464 -8.90 8.98 -7.76
CA GLN A 464 -8.79 9.36 -9.18
C GLN A 464 -9.51 10.68 -9.47
N LEU A 465 -10.75 10.89 -9.01
CA LEU A 465 -11.46 12.17 -9.19
C LEU A 465 -10.68 13.35 -8.60
N ALA A 466 -10.16 13.20 -7.38
CA ALA A 466 -9.38 14.25 -6.73
C ALA A 466 -8.11 14.58 -7.52
N LEU A 467 -7.34 13.57 -7.96
CA LEU A 467 -6.16 13.77 -8.81
C LEU A 467 -6.51 14.49 -10.13
N GLY A 468 -7.63 14.15 -10.76
CA GLY A 468 -8.08 14.78 -12.00
C GLY A 468 -8.39 16.28 -11.85
N ILE A 469 -9.12 16.66 -10.79
CA ILE A 469 -9.50 18.06 -10.59
C ILE A 469 -8.34 18.91 -10.01
N ILE A 470 -7.46 18.33 -9.17
CA ILE A 470 -6.22 18.96 -8.72
C ILE A 470 -5.32 19.28 -9.92
N TYR A 471 -5.15 18.35 -10.85
CA TYR A 471 -4.39 18.62 -12.07
C TYR A 471 -5.06 19.70 -12.94
N THR A 472 -6.40 19.63 -13.08
CA THR A 472 -7.20 20.62 -13.82
C THR A 472 -6.99 22.05 -13.35
N TYR A 473 -7.05 22.30 -12.03
CA TYR A 473 -6.90 23.64 -11.46
C TYR A 473 -5.44 24.05 -11.25
N MET A 474 -4.63 23.19 -10.64
CA MET A 474 -3.27 23.54 -10.18
C MET A 474 -2.18 23.19 -11.21
N GLY A 475 -2.40 22.16 -12.04
CA GLY A 475 -1.34 21.59 -12.91
C GLY A 475 -0.31 20.80 -12.10
N TYR A 476 -0.72 20.31 -10.93
CA TYR A 476 0.12 19.62 -9.96
C TYR A 476 -0.21 18.11 -9.94
N ILE A 477 0.79 17.27 -9.72
CA ILE A 477 0.62 15.83 -9.50
C ILE A 477 1.10 15.51 -8.07
N PRO A 478 0.19 15.35 -7.09
CA PRO A 478 0.55 15.09 -5.71
C PRO A 478 1.50 13.91 -5.50
N LYS A 479 2.56 14.16 -4.71
CA LYS A 479 3.39 13.11 -4.07
C LYS A 479 2.55 12.28 -3.10
N PHE A 480 1.96 12.94 -2.10
CA PHE A 480 1.11 12.34 -1.08
C PHE A 480 -0.32 12.15 -1.60
N ARG A 481 -0.94 10.99 -1.29
CA ARG A 481 -2.22 10.55 -1.89
C ARG A 481 -3.21 9.97 -0.89
N SER A 482 -3.07 10.29 0.40
CA SER A 482 -4.17 10.04 1.36
C SER A 482 -5.36 10.93 0.99
N LEU A 483 -6.59 10.39 1.04
CA LEU A 483 -7.77 11.15 0.65
C LEU A 483 -7.95 12.42 1.49
N SER A 484 -7.63 12.41 2.79
CA SER A 484 -7.65 13.61 3.64
C SER A 484 -6.77 14.74 3.09
N TYR A 485 -5.59 14.41 2.56
CA TYR A 485 -4.68 15.37 1.93
C TYR A 485 -5.19 15.83 0.56
N LEU A 486 -5.67 14.91 -0.28
CA LEU A 486 -6.21 15.23 -1.61
C LEU A 486 -7.49 16.08 -1.51
N PHE A 487 -8.40 15.78 -0.58
CA PHE A 487 -9.61 16.58 -0.36
C PHE A 487 -9.29 17.95 0.25
N SER A 488 -8.25 18.04 1.09
CA SER A 488 -7.75 19.33 1.59
C SER A 488 -7.24 20.22 0.46
N LEU A 489 -6.53 19.65 -0.54
CA LEU A 489 -6.16 20.37 -1.78
C LEU A 489 -7.40 20.82 -2.56
N CYS A 490 -8.36 19.92 -2.79
CA CYS A 490 -9.60 20.22 -3.52
C CYS A 490 -10.41 21.36 -2.89
N GLY A 491 -10.35 21.55 -1.57
CA GLY A 491 -11.02 22.64 -0.87
C GLY A 491 -10.66 24.05 -1.37
N ASN A 492 -9.51 24.22 -2.05
CA ASN A 492 -9.14 25.50 -2.67
C ASN A 492 -9.98 25.90 -3.88
N PHE A 493 -10.80 24.98 -4.43
CA PHE A 493 -11.64 25.24 -5.60
C PHE A 493 -13.00 24.51 -5.59
N THR A 494 -13.27 23.59 -4.66
CA THR A 494 -14.58 22.94 -4.52
C THR A 494 -14.84 22.34 -3.14
N SER A 495 -16.05 22.56 -2.60
CA SER A 495 -16.56 21.83 -1.42
C SER A 495 -17.07 20.42 -1.74
N GLY A 496 -17.09 20.00 -3.02
CA GLY A 496 -17.77 18.78 -3.43
C GLY A 496 -17.35 17.51 -2.68
N PHE A 497 -16.07 17.41 -2.26
CA PHE A 497 -15.59 16.27 -1.49
C PHE A 497 -16.02 16.30 -0.02
N SER A 498 -16.13 17.47 0.63
CA SER A 498 -16.73 17.55 1.98
C SER A 498 -18.23 17.28 1.93
N ASP A 499 -18.90 17.71 0.86
CA ASP A 499 -20.34 17.55 0.68
C ASP A 499 -20.77 16.07 0.51
N LEU A 500 -19.86 15.15 0.19
CA LEU A 500 -20.10 13.70 0.27
C LEU A 500 -20.40 13.22 1.71
N PHE A 501 -19.78 13.84 2.71
CA PHE A 501 -19.79 13.35 4.08
C PHE A 501 -20.86 14.04 4.95
N GLN A 502 -21.67 14.92 4.37
CA GLN A 502 -22.82 15.55 5.02
C GLN A 502 -23.98 14.55 5.15
N SER A 503 -24.25 14.13 6.39
CA SER A 503 -25.30 13.17 6.77
C SER A 503 -26.05 13.71 7.99
N LYS A 504 -27.32 13.32 8.17
CA LYS A 504 -28.07 13.57 9.41
C LYS A 504 -27.87 12.45 10.44
N GLU A 505 -27.42 11.30 9.95
CA GLU A 505 -27.33 10.01 10.61
C GLU A 505 -25.92 9.77 11.16
N PHE A 506 -24.89 10.18 10.42
CA PHE A 506 -23.48 9.95 10.72
C PHE A 506 -22.68 11.25 10.78
N LEU A 507 -21.61 11.27 11.58
CA LEU A 507 -20.71 12.43 11.65
C LEU A 507 -19.75 12.44 10.45
N GLU A 508 -19.48 13.62 9.89
CA GLU A 508 -18.58 13.81 8.73
C GLU A 508 -17.22 13.11 8.92
N LYS A 509 -16.62 13.31 10.11
CA LYS A 509 -15.35 12.70 10.54
C LYS A 509 -15.36 11.17 10.60
N GLU A 510 -16.53 10.55 10.76
CA GLU A 510 -16.70 9.11 10.88
C GLU A 510 -16.77 8.45 9.52
N LEU A 511 -17.59 8.99 8.60
CA LEU A 511 -17.63 8.56 7.21
C LEU A 511 -16.26 8.73 6.54
N LEU A 512 -15.61 9.90 6.73
CA LEU A 512 -14.26 10.15 6.21
C LEU A 512 -13.21 9.18 6.80
N LYS A 513 -13.29 8.87 8.11
CA LYS A 513 -12.39 7.90 8.76
C LYS A 513 -12.62 6.48 8.24
N SER A 514 -13.87 6.08 8.03
CA SER A 514 -14.25 4.78 7.46
C SER A 514 -13.61 4.60 6.07
N LEU A 515 -13.83 5.58 5.20
CA LEU A 515 -13.28 5.65 3.84
C LEU A 515 -11.75 5.69 3.83
N CYS A 516 -11.11 6.56 4.63
CA CYS A 516 -9.64 6.65 4.66
C CYS A 516 -8.98 5.37 5.20
N SER A 517 -9.67 4.62 6.07
CA SER A 517 -9.15 3.38 6.64
C SER A 517 -9.14 2.22 5.64
N SER A 518 -10.03 2.19 4.64
CA SER A 518 -10.21 1.03 3.75
C SER A 518 -8.95 0.66 2.98
N PHE A 519 -8.19 1.66 2.50
CA PHE A 519 -6.99 1.49 1.69
C PHE A 519 -5.89 0.59 2.30
N SER A 520 -5.82 0.54 3.64
CA SER A 520 -4.92 -0.36 4.39
C SER A 520 -5.67 -1.41 5.20
N GLY A 521 -6.88 -1.09 5.68
CA GLY A 521 -7.72 -1.97 6.48
C GLY A 521 -8.22 -3.18 5.70
N ALA A 522 -8.77 -2.98 4.50
CA ALA A 522 -9.29 -4.05 3.66
C ALA A 522 -8.22 -5.11 3.39
N ARG A 523 -7.02 -4.67 2.99
CA ARG A 523 -5.92 -5.52 2.51
C ARG A 523 -5.09 -6.18 3.60
N PHE A 524 -4.80 -5.49 4.71
CA PHE A 524 -3.80 -5.94 5.69
C PHE A 524 -4.35 -6.21 7.10
N ARG A 525 -5.65 -6.00 7.36
CA ARG A 525 -6.23 -6.16 8.71
C ARG A 525 -7.45 -7.09 8.68
N SER A 526 -7.31 -8.29 9.26
CA SER A 526 -8.42 -9.24 9.44
C SER A 526 -9.50 -8.71 10.39
N GLY A 527 -9.13 -7.88 11.37
CA GLY A 527 -10.06 -7.19 12.26
C GLY A 527 -10.64 -5.88 11.72
N TYR A 528 -10.33 -5.46 10.49
CA TYR A 528 -11.00 -4.28 9.91
C TYR A 528 -12.42 -4.65 9.46
N ARG A 529 -13.37 -3.77 9.80
CA ARG A 529 -14.77 -3.85 9.38
C ARG A 529 -15.25 -2.51 8.84
N VAL A 530 -16.22 -2.56 7.93
CA VAL A 530 -16.97 -1.39 7.43
C VAL A 530 -18.45 -1.60 7.72
N ASP A 531 -19.10 -0.59 8.29
CA ASP A 531 -20.55 -0.56 8.39
C ASP A 531 -21.18 -0.40 6.98
N PRO A 532 -22.08 -1.30 6.54
CA PRO A 532 -22.73 -1.18 5.23
C PRO A 532 -23.46 0.15 5.03
N SER A 533 -24.02 0.76 6.08
CA SER A 533 -24.70 2.05 5.98
C SER A 533 -23.74 3.21 5.65
N HIS A 534 -22.47 3.12 6.09
CA HIS A 534 -21.43 4.06 5.68
C HIS A 534 -21.08 3.91 4.18
N VAL A 535 -21.23 2.71 3.60
CA VAL A 535 -21.04 2.49 2.15
C VAL A 535 -22.12 3.25 1.38
N SER A 536 -23.41 2.99 1.63
CA SER A 536 -24.52 3.67 0.94
C SER A 536 -24.48 5.18 1.12
N ALA A 537 -24.27 5.65 2.36
CA ALA A 537 -24.22 7.08 2.68
C ALA A 537 -23.16 7.86 1.86
N ILE A 538 -22.04 7.23 1.50
CA ILE A 538 -21.05 7.83 0.61
C ILE A 538 -21.39 7.55 -0.86
N PHE A 539 -21.72 6.32 -1.21
CA PHE A 539 -21.89 5.86 -2.59
C PHE A 539 -22.99 6.59 -3.34
N ASP A 540 -24.16 6.76 -2.72
CA ASP A 540 -25.35 7.37 -3.32
C ASP A 540 -25.12 8.85 -3.70
N ARG A 541 -24.07 9.48 -3.16
CA ARG A 541 -23.69 10.88 -3.40
C ARG A 541 -22.61 11.04 -4.49
N ILE A 542 -21.95 9.95 -4.90
CA ILE A 542 -20.87 9.97 -5.91
C ILE A 542 -21.34 10.51 -7.28
N PRO A 543 -22.53 10.17 -7.82
CA PRO A 543 -22.98 10.72 -9.10
C PRO A 543 -23.05 12.26 -9.09
N LYS A 544 -23.67 12.83 -8.04
CA LYS A 544 -23.77 14.28 -7.84
C LYS A 544 -22.41 14.96 -7.70
N LEU A 545 -21.45 14.32 -7.06
CA LEU A 545 -20.07 14.81 -7.04
C LEU A 545 -19.46 14.79 -8.45
N ASN A 546 -19.57 13.67 -9.17
CA ASN A 546 -18.92 13.51 -10.47
C ASN A 546 -19.44 14.54 -11.49
N ASP A 547 -20.75 14.78 -11.53
CA ASP A 547 -21.35 15.82 -12.36
C ASP A 547 -20.82 17.22 -12.00
N ARG A 548 -20.71 17.55 -10.71
CA ARG A 548 -20.14 18.84 -10.26
C ARG A 548 -18.67 19.00 -10.66
N LEU A 549 -17.85 17.96 -10.53
CA LEU A 549 -16.43 18.03 -10.91
C LEU A 549 -16.25 18.11 -12.43
N ARG A 550 -17.09 17.43 -13.21
CA ARG A 550 -17.12 17.54 -14.69
C ARG A 550 -17.48 18.96 -15.13
N ASN A 551 -18.47 19.59 -14.48
CA ASN A 551 -18.85 20.97 -14.78
C ASN A 551 -17.69 21.94 -14.45
N LEU A 552 -17.09 21.82 -13.26
CA LEU A 552 -15.91 22.62 -12.86
C LEU A 552 -14.71 22.42 -13.81
N HIS A 553 -14.54 21.22 -14.37
CA HIS A 553 -13.53 20.96 -15.39
C HIS A 553 -13.79 21.74 -16.68
N GLU A 554 -14.98 21.63 -17.27
CA GLU A 554 -15.30 22.34 -18.52
C GLU A 554 -15.36 23.87 -18.32
N GLU A 555 -15.81 24.36 -17.17
CA GLU A 555 -15.71 25.77 -16.79
C GLU A 555 -14.25 26.23 -16.73
N LYS A 556 -13.36 25.43 -16.13
CA LYS A 556 -11.93 25.75 -16.05
C LYS A 556 -11.23 25.70 -17.41
N ILE A 557 -11.63 24.79 -18.30
CA ILE A 557 -11.10 24.78 -19.67
C ILE A 557 -11.57 26.02 -20.44
N LYS A 558 -12.86 26.38 -20.41
CA LYS A 558 -13.38 27.60 -21.08
C LYS A 558 -12.67 28.87 -20.59
N GLN A 559 -12.34 28.94 -19.30
CA GLN A 559 -11.54 30.05 -18.76
C GLN A 559 -10.12 30.10 -19.37
N LEU A 560 -9.50 28.95 -19.61
CA LEU A 560 -8.17 28.87 -20.24
C LEU A 560 -8.21 29.14 -21.74
N GLU A 561 -9.27 28.72 -22.44
CA GLU A 561 -9.53 29.02 -23.86
C GLU A 561 -9.63 30.55 -24.05
N LEU A 562 -10.49 31.22 -23.27
CA LEU A 562 -10.64 32.69 -23.26
C LEU A 562 -9.36 33.46 -22.86
N ASN A 563 -8.47 32.86 -22.06
CA ASN A 563 -7.19 33.46 -21.71
C ASN A 563 -6.17 33.31 -22.84
N GLY A 564 -6.20 32.20 -23.59
CA GLY A 564 -5.37 32.02 -24.78
C GLY A 564 -5.76 32.98 -25.92
N GLU A 565 -7.06 33.21 -26.13
CA GLU A 565 -7.54 34.21 -27.09
C GLU A 565 -7.02 35.62 -26.79
N LYS A 566 -7.05 36.02 -25.51
CA LYS A 566 -6.49 37.30 -25.04
C LYS A 566 -4.97 37.37 -25.17
N ALA A 567 -4.25 36.28 -24.92
CA ALA A 567 -2.80 36.22 -25.06
C ALA A 567 -2.34 36.27 -26.53
N ASN A 568 -3.20 35.91 -27.48
CA ASN A 568 -2.93 35.94 -28.92
C ASN A 568 -3.42 37.24 -29.62
N SER A 569 -3.96 38.20 -28.86
CA SER A 569 -4.50 39.47 -29.38
C SER A 569 -3.80 40.72 -28.79
N VAL A 570 -2.60 40.51 -28.24
CA VAL A 570 -1.67 41.51 -27.70
C VAL A 570 -0.29 41.28 -28.33
#